data_AF-A0A166FH48-F1
#
_entry.id   AF-A0A166FH48-F1
#
_cell.length_a   1.000
_cell.length_b   1.000
_cell.length_c   1.000
_cell.angle_alpha   90.00
_cell.angle_beta   90.00
_cell.angle_gamma   90.00
#
_symmetry.space_group_name_H-M   'P 1'
#
loop_
_entity.id
_entity.type
_entity.pdbx_description
1 polymer ?
#
loop_
_entity_poly.entity_id
_entity_poly.type
_entity_poly.pdbx_seq_one_letter_code
_entity_poly.pdbx_strand_id
1 'polypeptide(L)'
;MSSSPITIATSPPTPPAINTNFVLPSTSPLSAGFGDRYNRRISVNLGSSDNVRHPKVLHPVDNEGLRLLILENISQEAVAVFTAQGFRVDHFAKAMTEDELVAKIPEYHAIGIRSKTKITERVIKAAPKLLAIGCFCIGTNQVDLITAAKAGIPVFNSPFSNSRSVAELVISEIIALSRQLFQRAYEMRTGVWNKQSKGCWEIRGKTLGIVGYGHIGAQLSVLAESFGMRVLFYDVVNIMPLGSARQVPKLSNLLAEADFVTLHVPELKETTKMISTKELLQMKRGSYLINNARGQVIDIPALVEAVKSGHIAGAAIDVFPMEPGANNVPFDNQVNSWAAELCALPNVILTPHIGGSTEEAQRMIGEEVAAALTSYLNYGSSYGAVNFPEVDLRAISADQSNHIRICHVHKNQPGVLKQVNEVLSPYNVEKQYSDSKGDVAYLMADIADVSQADVNKLRAIISKTPANILTRLLA
;
A
#
# COMPACT_ATOMS: atom_id res chain seq x y z
N MET A 1 -23.43 -82.38 17.36
CA MET A 1 -23.01 -81.75 16.10
C MET A 1 -23.16 -80.25 16.27
N SER A 2 -22.05 -79.54 16.24
CA SER A 2 -21.89 -78.11 16.54
C SER A 2 -22.39 -77.23 15.41
N SER A 3 -23.18 -76.20 15.72
CA SER A 3 -23.45 -75.07 14.82
C SER A 3 -23.01 -73.77 15.49
N SER A 4 -21.96 -73.18 14.95
CA SER A 4 -21.41 -71.87 15.33
C SER A 4 -22.32 -70.73 14.86
N PRO A 5 -22.49 -69.63 15.61
CA PRO A 5 -23.07 -68.41 15.07
C PRO A 5 -22.00 -67.54 14.38
N ILE A 6 -22.30 -67.11 13.16
CA ILE A 6 -21.49 -66.16 12.38
C ILE A 6 -21.71 -64.75 12.95
N THR A 7 -20.64 -64.14 13.45
CA THR A 7 -20.61 -62.73 13.86
C THR A 7 -20.26 -61.88 12.65
N ILE A 8 -21.21 -61.06 12.17
CA ILE A 8 -20.93 -60.05 11.14
C ILE A 8 -20.44 -58.78 11.85
N ALA A 9 -19.14 -58.54 11.79
CA ALA A 9 -18.54 -57.27 12.20
C ALA A 9 -18.85 -56.21 11.13
N THR A 10 -19.65 -55.20 11.48
CA THR A 10 -19.83 -54.00 10.67
C THR A 10 -18.74 -53.00 11.06
N SER A 11 -17.83 -52.72 10.12
CA SER A 11 -16.88 -51.62 10.24
C SER A 11 -17.63 -50.28 10.11
N PRO A 12 -17.23 -49.24 10.87
CA PRO A 12 -17.81 -47.90 10.69
C PRO A 12 -17.40 -47.35 9.31
N PRO A 13 -18.26 -46.54 8.66
CA PRO A 13 -17.97 -45.97 7.37
C PRO A 13 -16.78 -45.02 7.48
N THR A 14 -15.78 -45.23 6.62
CA THR A 14 -14.68 -44.30 6.38
C THR A 14 -15.24 -42.95 5.94
N PRO A 15 -14.77 -41.81 6.51
CA PRO A 15 -15.17 -40.50 6.02
C PRO A 15 -14.73 -40.33 4.56
N PRO A 16 -15.52 -39.66 3.71
CA PRO A 16 -15.16 -39.48 2.31
C PRO A 16 -13.87 -38.68 2.21
N ALA A 17 -12.96 -39.14 1.36
CA ALA A 17 -11.74 -38.42 1.02
C ALA A 17 -12.12 -37.03 0.48
N ILE A 18 -11.67 -35.99 1.17
CA ILE A 18 -11.80 -34.60 0.72
C ILE A 18 -10.97 -34.49 -0.55
N ASN A 19 -11.66 -34.40 -1.69
CA ASN A 19 -11.04 -34.17 -2.97
C ASN A 19 -10.52 -32.72 -2.98
N THR A 20 -9.23 -32.55 -2.70
CA THR A 20 -8.53 -31.25 -2.70
C THR A 20 -8.23 -30.76 -4.12
N ASN A 21 -9.22 -30.85 -5.00
CA ASN A 21 -9.19 -30.09 -6.24
C ASN A 21 -9.42 -28.62 -5.87
N PHE A 22 -8.33 -27.89 -5.67
CA PHE A 22 -8.33 -26.44 -5.60
C PHE A 22 -9.09 -25.89 -6.81
N VAL A 23 -10.29 -25.36 -6.57
CA VAL A 23 -11.01 -24.61 -7.59
C VAL A 23 -10.14 -23.41 -7.93
N LEU A 24 -9.71 -23.31 -9.19
CA LEU A 24 -8.97 -22.15 -9.67
C LEU A 24 -9.81 -20.89 -9.41
N PRO A 25 -9.23 -19.81 -8.85
CA PRO A 25 -9.94 -18.56 -8.67
C PRO A 25 -10.51 -18.08 -10.01
N SER A 26 -11.67 -17.43 -9.95
CA SER A 26 -12.35 -16.90 -11.14
C SER A 26 -11.40 -15.98 -11.91
N THR A 27 -11.19 -16.28 -13.19
CA THR A 27 -10.48 -15.37 -14.11
C THR A 27 -11.48 -14.33 -14.60
N SER A 28 -11.36 -13.10 -14.12
CA SER A 28 -12.13 -11.99 -14.68
C SER A 28 -11.75 -11.80 -16.15
N PRO A 29 -12.70 -11.59 -17.08
CA PRO A 29 -12.36 -11.25 -18.44
C PRO A 29 -11.62 -9.91 -18.45
N LEU A 30 -10.39 -9.89 -18.95
CA LEU A 30 -9.60 -8.69 -19.15
C LEU A 30 -10.35 -7.75 -20.11
N SER A 31 -11.13 -6.82 -19.57
CA SER A 31 -11.67 -5.74 -20.39
C SER A 31 -10.55 -4.73 -20.59
N ALA A 32 -10.31 -4.33 -21.85
CA ALA A 32 -9.45 -3.20 -22.16
C ALA A 32 -9.89 -1.99 -21.33
N GLY A 33 -9.07 -1.60 -20.36
CA GLY A 33 -9.38 -0.54 -19.41
C GLY A 33 -9.59 0.80 -20.11
N PHE A 34 -10.10 1.79 -19.37
CA PHE A 34 -10.28 3.14 -19.91
C PHE A 34 -8.96 3.72 -20.49
N GLY A 35 -7.80 3.33 -19.94
CA GLY A 35 -6.47 3.66 -20.47
C GLY A 35 -6.16 3.10 -21.86
N ASP A 36 -6.64 1.90 -22.18
CA ASP A 36 -6.48 1.29 -23.51
C ASP A 36 -7.30 2.02 -24.58
N ARG A 37 -8.44 2.61 -24.21
CA ARG A 37 -9.26 3.44 -25.11
C ARG A 37 -8.67 4.84 -25.29
N TYR A 38 -7.92 5.33 -24.31
CA TYR A 38 -7.22 6.61 -24.39
C TYR A 38 -5.98 6.51 -25.30
N ASN A 39 -5.18 5.44 -25.14
CA ASN A 39 -4.02 5.18 -25.99
C ASN A 39 -4.41 4.94 -27.46
N ARG A 40 -5.60 4.38 -27.73
CA ARG A 40 -6.11 4.20 -29.11
C ARG A 40 -6.63 5.48 -29.77
N ARG A 41 -6.80 6.58 -29.03
CA ARG A 41 -7.20 7.90 -29.57
C ARG A 41 -6.02 8.82 -29.87
N ILE A 42 -4.84 8.58 -29.27
CA ILE A 42 -3.63 9.36 -29.55
C ILE A 42 -2.99 8.95 -30.90
N SER A 43 -3.32 7.78 -31.43
CA SER A 43 -2.78 7.30 -32.72
C SER A 43 -3.53 7.80 -33.97
N VAL A 44 -4.38 8.82 -33.87
CA VAL A 44 -5.05 9.42 -35.04
C VAL A 44 -4.79 10.93 -35.10
N ASN A 45 -3.91 11.31 -36.02
CA ASN A 45 -3.69 12.66 -36.56
C ASN A 45 -3.46 13.81 -35.55
N LEU A 46 -2.20 13.97 -35.13
CA LEU A 46 -1.65 15.29 -34.82
C LEU A 46 -0.76 15.72 -35.99
N GLY A 47 -1.37 16.46 -36.92
CA GLY A 47 -0.64 17.23 -37.90
C GLY A 47 0.15 18.33 -37.20
N SER A 48 1.45 18.37 -37.47
CA SER A 48 2.36 19.53 -37.41
C SER A 48 1.85 20.82 -36.73
N SER A 49 1.89 20.86 -35.40
CA SER A 49 2.18 22.08 -34.63
C SER A 49 2.29 21.76 -33.13
N ASP A 50 3.44 21.28 -32.64
CA ASP A 50 3.64 21.12 -31.20
C ASP A 50 5.03 21.65 -30.80
N ASN A 51 5.07 22.92 -30.37
CA ASN A 51 6.17 23.48 -29.58
C ASN A 51 6.10 22.94 -28.13
N VAL A 52 5.99 21.63 -27.95
CA VAL A 52 6.01 21.00 -26.63
C VAL A 52 7.47 20.74 -26.26
N ARG A 53 8.00 21.50 -25.31
CA ARG A 53 9.36 21.27 -24.79
C ARG A 53 9.38 19.92 -24.06
N HIS A 54 10.16 18.98 -24.58
CA HIS A 54 10.33 17.67 -23.95
C HIS A 54 11.34 17.76 -22.77
N PRO A 55 11.04 17.12 -21.62
CA PRO A 55 12.00 16.95 -20.54
C PRO A 55 13.26 16.22 -21.03
N LYS A 56 14.43 16.73 -20.65
CA LYS A 56 15.71 16.02 -20.83
C LYS A 56 15.81 14.93 -19.77
N VAL A 57 15.92 13.66 -20.16
CA VAL A 57 16.28 12.58 -19.24
C VAL A 57 17.69 12.87 -18.73
N LEU A 58 17.84 13.08 -17.42
CA LEU A 58 19.14 13.32 -16.83
C LEU A 58 19.69 12.00 -16.33
N HIS A 59 20.97 11.76 -16.59
CA HIS A 59 21.65 10.60 -16.06
C HIS A 59 22.64 11.02 -14.97
N PRO A 60 22.90 10.18 -13.96
CA PRO A 60 24.05 10.38 -13.09
C PRO A 60 25.31 10.53 -13.94
N VAL A 61 26.10 11.56 -13.66
CA VAL A 61 27.33 11.85 -14.41
C VAL A 61 28.34 10.69 -14.31
N ASP A 62 28.30 9.92 -13.22
CA ASP A 62 29.03 8.66 -13.12
C ASP A 62 28.26 7.57 -13.86
N ASN A 63 28.75 7.24 -15.04
CA ASN A 63 28.11 6.34 -15.99
C ASN A 63 28.20 4.84 -15.59
N GLU A 64 27.97 4.50 -14.32
CA GLU A 64 28.05 3.10 -13.84
C GLU A 64 26.88 2.22 -14.32
N GLY A 65 25.86 2.79 -14.96
CA GLY A 65 24.66 2.08 -15.36
C GLY A 65 23.85 1.64 -14.13
N LEU A 66 22.72 2.32 -13.89
CA LEU A 66 21.91 2.04 -12.71
C LEU A 66 21.35 0.62 -12.76
N ARG A 67 21.60 -0.13 -11.69
CA ARG A 67 21.18 -1.52 -11.52
C ARG A 67 20.13 -1.62 -10.42
N LEU A 68 18.99 -2.23 -10.75
CA LEU A 68 17.82 -2.36 -9.90
C LEU A 68 17.62 -3.83 -9.51
N LEU A 69 17.45 -4.09 -8.21
CA LEU A 69 17.07 -5.40 -7.68
C LEU A 69 15.57 -5.40 -7.42
N ILE A 70 14.81 -6.22 -8.12
CA ILE A 70 13.35 -6.29 -7.99
C ILE A 70 12.97 -7.68 -7.46
N LEU A 71 12.35 -7.75 -6.29
CA LEU A 71 12.05 -9.00 -5.58
C LEU A 71 10.53 -9.28 -5.52
N GLU A 72 10.16 -10.46 -5.02
CA GLU A 72 8.79 -10.82 -4.67
C GLU A 72 7.78 -10.78 -5.83
N ASN A 73 8.26 -11.06 -7.05
CA ASN A 73 7.44 -11.14 -8.26
C ASN A 73 6.61 -9.86 -8.51
N ILE A 74 7.24 -8.69 -8.34
CA ILE A 74 6.68 -7.41 -8.79
C ILE A 74 6.33 -7.50 -10.29
N SER A 75 5.27 -6.80 -10.69
CA SER A 75 4.68 -6.88 -12.03
C SER A 75 5.69 -6.63 -13.16
N GLN A 76 5.51 -7.32 -14.29
CA GLN A 76 6.39 -7.22 -15.46
C GLN A 76 6.29 -5.84 -16.14
N GLU A 77 5.15 -5.17 -15.99
CA GLU A 77 4.95 -3.80 -16.44
C GLU A 77 5.93 -2.84 -15.77
N ALA A 78 6.15 -2.97 -14.45
CA ALA A 78 7.16 -2.18 -13.74
C ALA A 78 8.59 -2.46 -14.25
N VAL A 79 8.91 -3.73 -14.52
CA VAL A 79 10.21 -4.13 -15.12
C VAL A 79 10.38 -3.52 -16.52
N ALA A 80 9.32 -3.50 -17.33
CA ALA A 80 9.33 -2.89 -18.66
C ALA A 80 9.55 -1.38 -18.59
N VAL A 81 8.92 -0.68 -17.64
CA VAL A 81 9.14 0.76 -17.39
C VAL A 81 10.61 1.02 -17.07
N PHE A 82 11.21 0.28 -16.13
CA PHE A 82 12.61 0.46 -15.79
C PHE A 82 13.57 0.17 -16.94
N THR A 83 13.30 -0.89 -17.70
CA THR A 83 14.11 -1.27 -18.86
C THR A 83 14.03 -0.21 -19.96
N ALA A 84 12.84 0.36 -20.21
CA ALA A 84 12.64 1.44 -21.18
C ALA A 84 13.38 2.73 -20.80
N GLN A 85 13.67 2.94 -19.52
CA GLN A 85 14.49 4.05 -19.01
C GLN A 85 16.00 3.77 -19.07
N GLY A 86 16.41 2.58 -19.54
CA GLY A 86 17.81 2.19 -19.67
C GLY A 86 18.43 1.58 -18.41
N PHE A 87 17.63 1.24 -17.39
CA PHE A 87 18.13 0.59 -16.19
C PHE A 87 18.40 -0.91 -16.41
N ARG A 88 19.43 -1.44 -15.73
CA ARG A 88 19.68 -2.89 -15.66
C ARG A 88 18.84 -3.48 -14.54
N VAL A 89 17.90 -4.37 -14.87
CA VAL A 89 16.95 -4.90 -13.88
C VAL A 89 17.21 -6.39 -13.66
N ASP A 90 17.46 -6.77 -12.41
CA ASP A 90 17.44 -8.17 -12.00
C ASP A 90 16.15 -8.46 -11.23
N HIS A 91 15.29 -9.30 -11.81
CA HIS A 91 13.97 -9.63 -11.27
C HIS A 91 13.94 -11.04 -10.68
N PHE A 92 13.46 -11.16 -9.44
CA PHE A 92 13.32 -12.43 -8.74
C PHE A 92 11.89 -12.62 -8.23
N ALA A 93 11.35 -13.82 -8.43
CA ALA A 93 9.99 -14.15 -7.99
C ALA A 93 9.86 -14.29 -6.46
N LYS A 94 10.97 -14.59 -5.76
CA LYS A 94 10.98 -14.86 -4.32
C LYS A 94 11.53 -13.68 -3.54
N ALA A 95 11.13 -13.59 -2.27
CA ALA A 95 11.81 -12.79 -1.28
C ALA A 95 13.21 -13.37 -1.02
N MET A 96 14.15 -12.51 -0.64
CA MET A 96 15.46 -12.90 -0.12
C MET A 96 15.48 -12.75 1.40
N THR A 97 16.24 -13.62 2.06
CA THR A 97 16.61 -13.50 3.47
C THR A 97 17.55 -12.32 3.69
N GLU A 98 17.71 -11.89 4.94
CA GLU A 98 18.62 -10.79 5.26
C GLU A 98 20.07 -11.08 4.84
N ASP A 99 20.56 -12.31 5.03
CA ASP A 99 21.93 -12.69 4.65
C ASP A 99 22.14 -12.68 3.13
N GLU A 100 21.16 -13.18 2.37
CA GLU A 100 21.18 -13.12 0.91
C GLU A 100 21.18 -11.67 0.40
N LEU A 101 20.38 -10.80 1.02
CA LEU A 101 20.35 -9.37 0.69
C LEU A 101 21.69 -8.71 0.97
N VAL A 102 22.27 -8.92 2.16
CA VAL A 102 23.56 -8.33 2.55
C VAL A 102 24.67 -8.72 1.58
N ALA A 103 24.67 -9.97 1.08
CA ALA A 103 25.66 -10.43 0.11
C ALA A 103 25.49 -9.78 -1.27
N LYS A 104 24.25 -9.45 -1.67
CA LYS A 104 23.90 -9.08 -3.04
C LYS A 104 23.68 -7.58 -3.26
N ILE A 105 23.13 -6.88 -2.27
CA ILE A 105 22.78 -5.46 -2.33
C ILE A 105 23.95 -4.50 -2.65
N PRO A 106 25.24 -4.79 -2.37
CA PRO A 106 26.32 -3.84 -2.68
C PRO A 106 26.45 -3.47 -4.17
N GLU A 107 25.92 -4.30 -5.08
CA GLU A 107 25.97 -4.10 -6.53
C GLU A 107 24.80 -3.27 -7.08
N TYR A 108 23.81 -2.91 -6.25
CA TYR A 108 22.55 -2.31 -6.70
C TYR A 108 22.39 -0.86 -6.22
N HIS A 109 21.69 -0.09 -7.06
CA HIS A 109 21.43 1.33 -6.86
C HIS A 109 19.99 1.59 -6.41
N ALA A 110 19.07 0.67 -6.68
CA ALA A 110 17.74 0.71 -6.11
C ALA A 110 17.22 -0.71 -5.91
N ILE A 111 16.32 -0.87 -4.94
CA ILE A 111 15.65 -2.13 -4.65
C ILE A 111 14.14 -1.94 -4.62
N GLY A 112 13.42 -2.84 -5.30
CA GLY A 112 11.97 -2.97 -5.26
C GLY A 112 11.58 -4.21 -4.47
N ILE A 113 10.75 -4.05 -3.44
CA ILE A 113 10.27 -5.14 -2.57
C ILE A 113 8.76 -5.09 -2.38
N ARG A 114 8.19 -6.14 -1.78
CA ARG A 114 6.80 -6.14 -1.28
C ARG A 114 6.83 -6.32 0.23
N SER A 115 5.97 -7.18 0.80
CA SER A 115 5.75 -7.27 2.24
C SER A 115 6.69 -8.23 2.98
N LYS A 116 7.32 -9.19 2.28
CA LYS A 116 8.10 -10.25 2.93
C LYS A 116 9.55 -9.86 3.15
N THR A 117 10.19 -9.19 2.19
CA THR A 117 11.59 -8.80 2.32
C THR A 117 11.73 -7.71 3.39
N LYS A 118 12.65 -7.92 4.34
CA LYS A 118 12.94 -6.98 5.43
C LYS A 118 14.21 -6.19 5.11
N ILE A 119 14.11 -4.87 5.05
CA ILE A 119 15.25 -3.95 4.85
C ILE A 119 15.60 -3.35 6.19
N THR A 120 16.45 -4.06 6.92
CA THR A 120 16.93 -3.68 8.25
C THR A 120 18.10 -2.71 8.16
N GLU A 121 18.50 -2.16 9.31
CA GLU A 121 19.74 -1.38 9.43
C GLU A 121 20.97 -2.13 8.90
N ARG A 122 21.04 -3.45 9.09
CA ARG A 122 22.15 -4.29 8.61
C ARG A 122 22.21 -4.32 7.09
N VAL A 123 21.06 -4.46 6.41
CA VAL A 123 20.97 -4.42 4.94
C VAL A 123 21.37 -3.05 4.41
N ILE A 124 20.86 -1.98 5.02
CA ILE A 124 21.15 -0.59 4.59
C ILE A 124 22.64 -0.29 4.72
N LYS A 125 23.28 -0.69 5.83
CA LYS A 125 24.73 -0.51 6.04
C LYS A 125 25.59 -1.30 5.05
N ALA A 126 25.09 -2.43 4.55
CA ALA A 126 25.78 -3.24 3.55
C ALA A 126 25.63 -2.69 2.11
N ALA A 127 24.85 -1.63 1.90
CA ALA A 127 24.44 -1.16 0.58
C ALA A 127 25.04 0.22 0.21
N PRO A 128 26.37 0.33 -0.04
CA PRO A 128 27.05 1.62 -0.24
C PRO A 128 26.61 2.37 -1.50
N LYS A 129 26.00 1.69 -2.48
CA LYS A 129 25.54 2.26 -3.75
C LYS A 129 24.03 2.55 -3.77
N LEU A 130 23.29 2.14 -2.75
CA LEU A 130 21.84 2.20 -2.76
C LEU A 130 21.37 3.65 -2.67
N LEU A 131 20.56 4.06 -3.65
CA LEU A 131 20.04 5.42 -3.80
C LEU A 131 18.58 5.51 -3.40
N ALA A 132 17.77 4.46 -3.61
CA ALA A 132 16.34 4.48 -3.30
C ALA A 132 15.78 3.08 -3.03
N ILE A 133 14.66 3.03 -2.29
CA ILE A 133 13.89 1.82 -2.01
C ILE A 133 12.45 2.03 -2.49
N GLY A 134 11.92 1.09 -3.27
CA GLY A 134 10.51 1.05 -3.67
C GLY A 134 9.78 -0.07 -2.94
N CYS A 135 8.81 0.29 -2.11
CA CYS A 135 7.84 -0.64 -1.55
C CYS A 135 6.67 -0.76 -2.51
N PHE A 136 6.61 -1.85 -3.28
CA PHE A 136 5.50 -2.19 -4.18
C PHE A 136 4.33 -2.78 -3.37
N CYS A 137 3.92 -2.01 -2.37
CA CYS A 137 2.78 -2.24 -1.50
C CYS A 137 2.45 -0.92 -0.78
N ILE A 138 1.34 -0.90 -0.04
CA ILE A 138 0.88 0.27 0.69
C ILE A 138 1.74 0.48 1.94
N GLY A 139 1.94 -0.58 2.71
CA GLY A 139 2.71 -0.53 3.96
C GLY A 139 4.22 -0.51 3.72
N THR A 140 4.94 0.10 4.65
CA THR A 140 6.41 0.19 4.65
C THR A 140 7.03 -0.34 5.95
N ASN A 141 6.27 -1.10 6.73
CA ASN A 141 6.68 -1.64 8.04
C ASN A 141 7.90 -2.58 7.96
N GLN A 142 8.16 -3.12 6.77
CA GLN A 142 9.28 -3.99 6.46
C GLN A 142 10.60 -3.25 6.19
N VAL A 143 10.60 -1.92 6.21
CA VAL A 143 11.77 -1.07 5.97
C VAL A 143 12.08 -0.24 7.20
N ASP A 144 13.34 -0.22 7.65
CA ASP A 144 13.83 0.73 8.63
C ASP A 144 13.96 2.13 8.00
N LEU A 145 12.85 2.87 8.05
CA LEU A 145 12.73 4.21 7.46
C LEU A 145 13.72 5.22 8.05
N ILE A 146 14.03 5.09 9.35
CA ILE A 146 14.90 6.04 10.06
C ILE A 146 16.34 5.85 9.60
N THR A 147 16.82 4.61 9.57
CA THR A 147 18.16 4.31 9.07
C THR A 147 18.30 4.65 7.59
N ALA A 148 17.28 4.35 6.77
CA ALA A 148 17.28 4.69 5.35
C ALA A 148 17.38 6.21 5.14
N ALA A 149 16.61 7.01 5.89
CA ALA A 149 16.66 8.46 5.80
C ALA A 149 18.06 9.00 6.16
N LYS A 150 18.66 8.52 7.26
CA LYS A 150 20.00 8.91 7.70
C LYS A 150 21.10 8.54 6.70
N ALA A 151 20.90 7.48 5.92
CA ALA A 151 21.78 7.08 4.82
C ALA A 151 21.54 7.87 3.52
N GLY A 152 20.55 8.77 3.49
CA GLY A 152 20.20 9.54 2.30
C GLY A 152 19.37 8.77 1.28
N ILE A 153 18.65 7.74 1.73
CA ILE A 153 17.90 6.80 0.89
C ILE A 153 16.40 7.05 1.08
N PRO A 154 15.72 7.72 0.14
CA PRO A 154 14.26 7.81 0.16
C PRO A 154 13.61 6.45 -0.09
N VAL A 155 12.46 6.27 0.56
CA VAL A 155 11.58 5.11 0.44
C VAL A 155 10.27 5.58 -0.17
N PHE A 156 9.87 4.97 -1.28
CA PHE A 156 8.62 5.24 -1.98
C PHE A 156 7.65 4.07 -1.77
N ASN A 157 6.36 4.36 -1.69
CA ASN A 157 5.29 3.37 -1.65
C ASN A 157 4.17 3.75 -2.63
N SER A 158 3.08 2.99 -2.62
CA SER A 158 1.88 3.30 -3.41
C SER A 158 0.67 3.41 -2.46
N PRO A 159 0.43 4.58 -1.85
CA PRO A 159 -0.52 4.72 -0.76
C PRO A 159 -1.99 4.66 -1.20
N PHE A 160 -2.27 4.89 -2.49
CA PHE A 160 -3.65 5.06 -2.99
C PHE A 160 -4.14 3.95 -3.92
N SER A 161 -3.24 3.15 -4.49
CA SER A 161 -3.58 2.21 -5.57
C SER A 161 -4.55 1.09 -5.18
N ASN A 162 -4.76 0.81 -3.89
CA ASN A 162 -5.76 -0.16 -3.46
C ASN A 162 -7.11 0.45 -3.05
N SER A 163 -7.27 1.77 -3.14
CA SER A 163 -8.45 2.46 -2.57
C SER A 163 -9.77 1.89 -3.12
N ARG A 164 -9.77 1.60 -4.43
CA ARG A 164 -10.92 1.04 -5.14
C ARG A 164 -11.22 -0.39 -4.69
N SER A 165 -10.19 -1.24 -4.64
CA SER A 165 -10.32 -2.65 -4.26
C SER A 165 -10.90 -2.80 -2.84
N VAL A 166 -10.41 -2.00 -1.89
CA VAL A 166 -10.92 -2.04 -0.51
C VAL A 166 -12.37 -1.56 -0.45
N ALA A 167 -12.71 -0.47 -1.15
CA ALA A 167 -14.08 0.05 -1.18
C ALA A 167 -15.08 -0.96 -1.79
N GLU A 168 -14.68 -1.67 -2.84
CA GLU A 168 -15.51 -2.74 -3.44
C GLU A 168 -15.67 -3.94 -2.50
N LEU A 169 -14.60 -4.34 -1.80
CA LEU A 169 -14.66 -5.42 -0.82
C LEU A 169 -15.65 -5.08 0.32
N VAL A 170 -15.60 -3.85 0.85
CA VAL A 170 -16.53 -3.43 1.91
C VAL A 170 -17.99 -3.49 1.44
N ILE A 171 -18.30 -3.05 0.22
CA ILE A 171 -19.66 -3.16 -0.33
C ILE A 171 -20.09 -4.63 -0.46
N SER A 172 -19.19 -5.50 -0.93
CA SER A 172 -19.43 -6.95 -1.01
C SER A 172 -19.74 -7.53 0.37
N GLU A 173 -18.95 -7.19 1.38
CA GLU A 173 -19.13 -7.65 2.76
C GLU A 173 -20.43 -7.12 3.39
N ILE A 174 -20.78 -5.86 3.17
CA ILE A 174 -22.06 -5.28 3.62
C ILE A 174 -23.23 -6.12 3.07
N ILE A 175 -23.23 -6.41 1.77
CA ILE A 175 -24.28 -7.22 1.13
C ILE A 175 -24.25 -8.64 1.67
N ALA A 176 -23.08 -9.26 1.78
CA ALA A 176 -22.92 -10.63 2.24
C ALA A 176 -23.39 -10.81 3.69
N LEU A 177 -23.04 -9.88 4.59
CA LEU A 177 -23.49 -9.86 5.98
C LEU A 177 -25.00 -9.64 6.08
N SER A 178 -25.53 -8.63 5.37
CA SER A 178 -26.96 -8.29 5.36
C SER A 178 -27.84 -9.45 4.89
N ARG A 179 -27.29 -10.33 4.04
CA ARG A 179 -28.00 -11.46 3.43
C ARG A 179 -27.60 -12.82 4.01
N GLN A 180 -26.72 -12.84 5.01
CA GLN A 180 -26.12 -14.06 5.59
C GLN A 180 -25.50 -14.99 4.53
N LEU A 181 -24.98 -14.41 3.45
CA LEU A 181 -24.64 -15.12 2.21
C LEU A 181 -23.65 -16.26 2.45
N PHE A 182 -22.59 -16.01 3.21
CA PHE A 182 -21.55 -17.02 3.51
C PHE A 182 -22.12 -18.24 4.23
N GLN A 183 -22.95 -18.03 5.25
CA GLN A 183 -23.58 -19.12 5.98
C GLN A 183 -24.54 -19.92 5.09
N ARG A 184 -25.38 -19.25 4.29
CA ARG A 184 -26.32 -19.93 3.37
C ARG A 184 -25.59 -20.74 2.31
N ALA A 185 -24.49 -20.21 1.77
CA ALA A 185 -23.65 -20.89 0.80
C ALA A 185 -22.93 -22.09 1.43
N TYR A 186 -22.48 -21.98 2.68
CA TYR A 186 -21.89 -23.09 3.43
C TYR A 186 -22.90 -24.21 3.69
N GLU A 187 -24.11 -23.87 4.16
CA GLU A 187 -25.21 -24.82 4.37
C GLU A 187 -25.53 -25.61 3.09
N MET A 188 -25.65 -24.93 1.95
CA MET A 188 -25.91 -25.61 0.67
C MET A 188 -24.75 -26.54 0.27
N ARG A 189 -23.50 -26.15 0.51
CA ARG A 189 -22.32 -27.01 0.26
C ARG A 189 -22.29 -28.27 1.14
N THR A 190 -22.87 -28.21 2.33
CA THR A 190 -22.97 -29.35 3.25
C THR A 190 -24.30 -30.11 3.13
N GLY A 191 -25.11 -29.82 2.11
CA GLY A 191 -26.37 -30.51 1.81
C GLY A 191 -27.58 -30.01 2.62
N VAL A 192 -27.44 -28.90 3.35
CA VAL A 192 -28.51 -28.29 4.13
C VAL A 192 -29.26 -27.25 3.27
N TRP A 193 -30.55 -27.49 3.03
CA TRP A 193 -31.43 -26.54 2.36
C TRP A 193 -32.16 -25.64 3.37
N ASN A 194 -31.67 -24.42 3.58
CA ASN A 194 -32.20 -23.49 4.59
C ASN A 194 -32.72 -22.18 3.95
N LYS A 195 -33.90 -22.27 3.32
CA LYS A 195 -34.57 -21.14 2.65
C LYS A 195 -35.42 -20.34 3.64
N GLN A 196 -34.89 -19.23 4.17
CA GLN A 196 -35.63 -18.31 5.04
C GLN A 196 -35.25 -16.83 4.80
N SER A 197 -36.17 -15.93 5.15
CA SER A 197 -35.97 -14.47 5.09
C SER A 197 -35.64 -13.84 6.44
N LYS A 198 -35.76 -14.59 7.54
CA LYS A 198 -35.56 -14.06 8.90
C LYS A 198 -34.12 -13.57 9.08
N GLY A 199 -33.97 -12.30 9.45
CA GLY A 199 -32.66 -11.66 9.65
C GLY A 199 -31.88 -11.37 8.37
N CYS A 200 -32.56 -11.35 7.22
CA CYS A 200 -31.98 -10.96 5.92
C CYS A 200 -32.58 -9.64 5.47
N TRP A 201 -31.74 -8.68 5.08
CA TRP A 201 -32.18 -7.31 4.80
C TRP A 201 -31.67 -6.80 3.44
N GLU A 202 -32.44 -5.91 2.82
CA GLU A 202 -31.92 -5.01 1.79
C GLU A 202 -31.06 -3.92 2.45
N ILE A 203 -29.94 -3.59 1.80
CA ILE A 203 -29.03 -2.53 2.24
C ILE A 203 -29.55 -1.14 1.85
N ARG A 204 -30.43 -1.04 0.84
CA ARG A 204 -31.12 0.20 0.47
C ARG A 204 -31.88 0.76 1.67
N GLY A 205 -31.72 2.06 1.91
CA GLY A 205 -32.30 2.77 3.05
C GLY A 205 -31.60 2.53 4.39
N LYS A 206 -30.59 1.66 4.45
CA LYS A 206 -29.74 1.48 5.65
C LYS A 206 -28.71 2.59 5.75
N THR A 207 -28.21 2.82 6.96
CA THR A 207 -27.19 3.82 7.26
C THR A 207 -25.81 3.17 7.33
N LEU A 208 -24.89 3.60 6.48
CA LEU A 208 -23.46 3.29 6.57
C LEU A 208 -22.76 4.38 7.38
N GLY A 209 -22.07 3.98 8.45
CA GLY A 209 -21.19 4.83 9.23
C GLY A 209 -19.72 4.56 8.87
N ILE A 210 -19.04 5.54 8.31
CA ILE A 210 -17.63 5.47 7.91
C ILE A 210 -16.77 6.16 8.98
N VAL A 211 -15.85 5.42 9.61
CA VAL A 211 -14.87 5.98 10.57
C VAL A 211 -13.55 6.17 9.84
N GLY A 212 -13.16 7.43 9.59
CA GLY A 212 -12.06 7.81 8.71
C GLY A 212 -12.54 8.07 7.28
N TYR A 213 -12.56 9.35 6.87
CA TYR A 213 -13.09 9.79 5.57
C TYR A 213 -11.97 10.25 4.62
N GLY A 214 -10.88 9.47 4.57
CA GLY A 214 -9.80 9.65 3.60
C GLY A 214 -10.12 9.04 2.23
N HIS A 215 -9.08 8.63 1.49
CA HIS A 215 -9.22 8.11 0.12
C HIS A 215 -10.23 6.95 0.00
N ILE A 216 -10.11 5.93 0.84
CA ILE A 216 -11.02 4.76 0.82
C ILE A 216 -12.43 5.17 1.27
N GLY A 217 -12.55 5.90 2.38
CA GLY A 217 -13.85 6.30 2.94
C GLY A 217 -14.67 7.18 1.99
N ALA A 218 -14.02 8.14 1.33
CA ALA A 218 -14.66 9.00 0.33
C ALA A 218 -15.05 8.24 -0.95
N GLN A 219 -14.27 7.25 -1.37
CA GLN A 219 -14.63 6.42 -2.52
C GLN A 219 -15.79 5.47 -2.17
N LEU A 220 -15.77 4.90 -0.97
CA LEU A 220 -16.80 4.02 -0.45
C LEU A 220 -18.15 4.74 -0.31
N SER A 221 -18.16 6.01 0.13
CA SER A 221 -19.41 6.76 0.27
C SER A 221 -20.17 6.89 -1.05
N VAL A 222 -19.48 7.20 -2.14
CA VAL A 222 -20.05 7.28 -3.49
C VAL A 222 -20.67 5.94 -3.89
N LEU A 223 -19.99 4.82 -3.62
CA LEU A 223 -20.53 3.50 -3.90
C LEU A 223 -21.76 3.19 -3.04
N ALA A 224 -21.68 3.41 -1.73
CA ALA A 224 -22.79 3.15 -0.81
C ALA A 224 -24.05 3.96 -1.19
N GLU A 225 -23.88 5.23 -1.56
CA GLU A 225 -24.98 6.07 -2.06
C GLU A 225 -25.60 5.53 -3.35
N SER A 226 -24.80 4.99 -4.27
CA SER A 226 -25.30 4.37 -5.50
C SER A 226 -26.16 3.11 -5.24
N PHE A 227 -25.95 2.44 -4.09
CA PHE A 227 -26.80 1.35 -3.59
C PHE A 227 -28.01 1.85 -2.77
N GLY A 228 -28.20 3.17 -2.66
CA GLY A 228 -29.29 3.80 -1.93
C GLY A 228 -29.12 3.74 -0.41
N MET A 229 -27.89 3.63 0.10
CA MET A 229 -27.60 3.77 1.53
C MET A 229 -27.50 5.24 1.92
N ARG A 230 -27.81 5.55 3.17
CA ARG A 230 -27.50 6.85 3.78
C ARG A 230 -26.09 6.80 4.36
N VAL A 231 -25.24 7.77 4.03
CA VAL A 231 -23.84 7.77 4.51
C VAL A 231 -23.63 8.82 5.59
N LEU A 232 -23.15 8.38 6.75
CA LEU A 232 -22.59 9.21 7.80
C LEU A 232 -21.10 8.92 7.91
N PHE A 233 -20.30 9.93 8.25
CA PHE A 233 -18.90 9.69 8.57
C PHE A 233 -18.42 10.47 9.77
N TYR A 234 -17.41 9.92 10.44
CA TYR A 234 -16.68 10.58 11.50
C TYR A 234 -15.20 10.63 11.10
N ASP A 235 -14.62 11.81 11.19
CA ASP A 235 -13.20 12.05 11.04
C ASP A 235 -12.77 13.10 12.07
N VAL A 236 -11.51 13.04 12.50
CA VAL A 236 -10.93 14.00 13.45
C VAL A 236 -10.68 15.36 12.79
N VAL A 237 -10.60 15.38 11.46
CA VAL A 237 -10.48 16.60 10.65
C VAL A 237 -11.85 16.93 10.03
N ASN A 238 -12.13 18.23 9.87
CA ASN A 238 -13.30 18.65 9.09
C ASN A 238 -13.02 18.41 7.59
N ILE A 239 -13.81 17.55 6.95
CA ILE A 239 -13.60 17.14 5.56
C ILE A 239 -14.84 17.49 4.74
N MET A 240 -14.62 18.06 3.54
CA MET A 240 -15.70 18.32 2.61
C MET A 240 -16.35 17.01 2.16
N PRO A 241 -17.66 16.79 2.41
CA PRO A 241 -18.33 15.56 2.01
C PRO A 241 -18.46 15.46 0.48
N LEU A 242 -18.57 14.23 -0.01
CA LEU A 242 -18.97 13.94 -1.38
C LEU A 242 -20.43 13.51 -1.40
N GLY A 243 -21.18 13.93 -2.42
CA GLY A 243 -22.58 13.55 -2.58
C GLY A 243 -23.45 14.00 -1.41
N SER A 244 -24.20 13.08 -0.83
CA SER A 244 -25.09 13.32 0.32
C SER A 244 -24.49 12.90 1.67
N ALA A 245 -23.22 12.48 1.69
CA ALA A 245 -22.54 12.03 2.90
C ALA A 245 -22.50 13.17 3.93
N ARG A 246 -22.70 12.82 5.20
CA ARG A 246 -22.75 13.82 6.29
C ARG A 246 -21.72 13.53 7.37
N GLN A 247 -20.85 14.49 7.64
CA GLN A 247 -19.97 14.42 8.80
C GLN A 247 -20.77 14.54 10.10
N VAL A 248 -20.48 13.68 11.07
CA VAL A 248 -20.99 13.82 12.45
C VAL A 248 -19.87 14.23 13.40
N PRO A 249 -20.16 15.07 14.41
CA PRO A 249 -19.12 15.68 15.23
C PRO A 249 -18.47 14.74 16.26
N LYS A 250 -19.11 13.60 16.55
CA LYS A 250 -18.64 12.62 17.54
C LYS A 250 -18.80 11.21 17.01
N LEU A 251 -17.82 10.35 17.29
CA LEU A 251 -17.87 8.92 16.95
C LEU A 251 -19.12 8.25 17.52
N SER A 252 -19.50 8.55 18.77
CA SER A 252 -20.70 8.00 19.41
C SER A 252 -21.99 8.27 18.63
N ASN A 253 -22.10 9.42 17.95
CA ASN A 253 -23.28 9.76 17.15
C ASN A 253 -23.35 8.88 15.91
N LEU A 254 -22.21 8.59 15.29
CA LEU A 254 -22.11 7.66 14.16
C LEU A 254 -22.53 6.25 14.59
N LEU A 255 -21.93 5.74 15.67
CA LEU A 255 -22.17 4.38 16.16
C LEU A 255 -23.65 4.17 16.52
N ALA A 256 -24.29 5.16 17.16
CA ALA A 256 -25.69 5.08 17.55
C ALA A 256 -26.69 5.13 16.37
N GLU A 257 -26.29 5.67 15.21
CA GLU A 257 -27.18 5.81 14.04
C GLU A 257 -26.96 4.73 12.96
N ALA A 258 -25.73 4.21 12.84
CA ALA A 258 -25.32 3.36 11.74
C ALA A 258 -25.79 1.90 11.87
N ASP A 259 -26.30 1.33 10.77
CA ASP A 259 -26.63 -0.09 10.64
C ASP A 259 -25.36 -0.91 10.32
N PHE A 260 -24.44 -0.32 9.55
CA PHE A 260 -23.14 -0.86 9.23
C PHE A 260 -22.07 0.17 9.62
N VAL A 261 -21.06 -0.23 10.37
CA VAL A 261 -19.90 0.61 10.69
C VAL A 261 -18.67 0.02 10.01
N THR A 262 -17.92 0.85 9.29
CA THR A 262 -16.68 0.46 8.62
C THR A 262 -15.53 1.37 9.03
N LEU A 263 -14.35 0.78 9.23
CA LEU A 263 -13.16 1.47 9.71
C LEU A 263 -12.15 1.68 8.57
N HIS A 264 -11.69 2.91 8.40
CA HIS A 264 -10.72 3.35 7.38
C HIS A 264 -9.72 4.36 7.97
N VAL A 265 -9.14 4.02 9.12
CA VAL A 265 -8.20 4.85 9.87
C VAL A 265 -6.76 4.34 9.75
N PRO A 266 -5.74 5.21 9.86
CA PRO A 266 -4.35 4.78 9.97
C PRO A 266 -4.06 4.07 11.29
N GLU A 267 -2.91 3.41 11.40
CA GLU A 267 -2.45 2.80 12.64
C GLU A 267 -1.65 3.83 13.42
N LEU A 268 -2.26 4.37 14.46
CA LEU A 268 -1.71 5.38 15.36
C LEU A 268 -2.00 4.96 16.80
N LYS A 269 -1.33 5.59 17.77
CA LYS A 269 -1.61 5.35 19.19
C LYS A 269 -3.07 5.67 19.53
N GLU A 270 -3.62 6.69 18.90
CA GLU A 270 -4.98 7.19 19.08
C GLU A 270 -6.05 6.27 18.45
N THR A 271 -5.68 5.45 17.46
CA THR A 271 -6.62 4.55 16.76
C THR A 271 -6.52 3.10 17.24
N THR A 272 -5.47 2.76 18.00
CA THR A 272 -5.31 1.44 18.60
C THR A 272 -6.42 1.17 19.60
N LYS A 273 -7.16 0.07 19.39
CA LYS A 273 -8.33 -0.37 20.17
C LYS A 273 -9.38 0.73 20.36
N MET A 274 -9.50 1.65 19.40
CA MET A 274 -10.52 2.70 19.45
C MET A 274 -11.94 2.14 19.40
N ILE A 275 -12.13 0.92 18.86
CA ILE A 275 -13.38 0.17 18.96
C ILE A 275 -13.20 -0.95 19.99
N SER A 276 -13.64 -0.68 21.21
CA SER A 276 -13.61 -1.61 22.35
C SER A 276 -15.02 -1.96 22.83
N THR A 277 -15.15 -2.66 23.96
CA THR A 277 -16.43 -2.97 24.60
C THR A 277 -17.35 -1.75 24.71
N LYS A 278 -16.80 -0.58 25.06
CA LYS A 278 -17.58 0.65 25.22
C LYS A 278 -18.20 1.10 23.90
N GLU A 279 -17.41 1.16 22.83
CA GLU A 279 -17.86 1.61 21.52
C GLU A 279 -18.78 0.58 20.85
N LEU A 280 -18.49 -0.71 21.02
CA LEU A 280 -19.36 -1.79 20.55
C LEU A 280 -20.76 -1.71 21.17
N LEU A 281 -20.86 -1.37 22.46
CA LEU A 281 -22.16 -1.16 23.13
C LEU A 281 -22.90 0.11 22.71
N GLN A 282 -22.20 1.09 22.12
CA GLN A 282 -22.81 2.29 21.55
C GLN A 282 -23.35 2.05 20.15
N MET A 283 -22.94 0.97 19.49
CA MET A 283 -23.51 0.58 18.20
C MET A 283 -24.97 0.17 18.36
N LYS A 284 -25.74 0.26 17.29
CA LYS A 284 -27.13 -0.22 17.29
C LYS A 284 -27.15 -1.73 17.53
N ARG A 285 -28.06 -2.20 18.38
CA ARG A 285 -28.29 -3.65 18.55
C ARG A 285 -28.71 -4.25 17.20
N GLY A 286 -28.01 -5.28 16.75
CA GLY A 286 -28.18 -5.91 15.45
C GLY A 286 -27.43 -5.21 14.29
N SER A 287 -26.51 -4.30 14.57
CA SER A 287 -25.63 -3.69 13.56
C SER A 287 -24.45 -4.59 13.21
N TYR A 288 -23.69 -4.18 12.19
CA TYR A 288 -22.53 -4.89 11.69
C TYR A 288 -21.26 -4.03 11.77
N LEU A 289 -20.11 -4.67 12.02
CA LEU A 289 -18.81 -4.00 12.06
C LEU A 289 -17.88 -4.57 10.98
N ILE A 290 -17.20 -3.68 10.24
CA ILE A 290 -16.28 -4.05 9.17
C ILE A 290 -14.93 -3.38 9.42
N ASN A 291 -13.83 -4.13 9.33
CA ASN A 291 -12.48 -3.60 9.44
C ASN A 291 -11.54 -4.21 8.41
N ASN A 292 -11.29 -3.41 7.37
CA ASN A 292 -10.33 -3.70 6.31
C ASN A 292 -9.23 -2.62 6.27
N ALA A 293 -8.93 -2.02 7.43
CA ALA A 293 -7.97 -0.93 7.55
C ALA A 293 -6.68 -1.34 8.27
N ARG A 294 -6.75 -1.53 9.59
CA ARG A 294 -5.59 -1.87 10.44
C ARG A 294 -5.97 -2.86 11.54
N GLY A 295 -5.10 -3.83 11.80
CA GLY A 295 -5.38 -4.96 12.69
C GLY A 295 -5.54 -4.58 14.16
N GLN A 296 -4.91 -3.48 14.59
CA GLN A 296 -4.93 -3.05 15.99
C GLN A 296 -6.12 -2.16 16.37
N VAL A 297 -7.03 -1.84 15.44
CA VAL A 297 -8.09 -0.83 15.65
C VAL A 297 -9.23 -1.35 16.51
N ILE A 298 -9.50 -2.66 16.46
CA ILE A 298 -10.57 -3.32 17.22
C ILE A 298 -9.96 -4.14 18.36
N ASP A 299 -10.58 -4.08 19.53
CA ASP A 299 -10.37 -5.08 20.58
C ASP A 299 -11.13 -6.37 20.23
N ILE A 300 -10.46 -7.32 19.57
CA ILE A 300 -11.10 -8.53 19.01
C ILE A 300 -11.81 -9.40 20.07
N PRO A 301 -11.25 -9.64 21.27
CA PRO A 301 -11.99 -10.30 22.35
C PRO A 301 -13.33 -9.63 22.67
N ALA A 302 -13.38 -8.29 22.71
CA ALA A 302 -14.63 -7.56 22.93
C ALA A 302 -15.62 -7.75 21.77
N LEU A 303 -15.13 -7.79 20.53
CA LEU A 303 -15.95 -8.08 19.35
C LEU A 303 -16.56 -9.48 19.42
N VAL A 304 -15.76 -10.50 19.80
CA VAL A 304 -16.24 -11.89 19.95
C VAL A 304 -17.41 -11.94 20.94
N GLU A 305 -17.29 -11.30 22.10
CA GLU A 305 -18.36 -11.26 23.10
C GLU A 305 -19.59 -10.46 22.63
N ALA A 306 -19.38 -9.35 21.91
CA ALA A 306 -20.48 -8.57 21.34
C ALA A 306 -21.26 -9.33 20.25
N VAL A 307 -20.58 -10.18 19.47
CA VAL A 307 -21.21 -11.05 18.47
C VAL A 307 -21.93 -12.22 19.14
N LYS A 308 -21.30 -12.91 20.11
CA LYS A 308 -21.93 -14.01 20.88
C LYS A 308 -23.20 -13.57 21.61
N SER A 309 -23.20 -12.37 22.19
CA SER A 309 -24.37 -11.80 22.87
C SER A 309 -25.50 -11.35 21.91
N GLY A 310 -25.23 -11.35 20.59
CA GLY A 310 -26.14 -10.86 19.56
C GLY A 310 -26.35 -9.35 19.58
N HIS A 311 -25.49 -8.59 20.28
CA HIS A 311 -25.49 -7.14 20.18
C HIS A 311 -25.02 -6.69 18.79
N ILE A 312 -23.95 -7.31 18.29
CA ILE A 312 -23.49 -7.17 16.91
C ILE A 312 -23.99 -8.38 16.12
N ALA A 313 -24.73 -8.14 15.03
CA ALA A 313 -25.33 -9.19 14.22
C ALA A 313 -24.30 -9.96 13.38
N GLY A 314 -23.14 -9.38 13.12
CA GLY A 314 -22.03 -10.00 12.41
C GLY A 314 -20.91 -9.00 12.14
N ALA A 315 -19.78 -9.50 11.63
CA ALA A 315 -18.64 -8.65 11.30
C ALA A 315 -17.87 -9.15 10.07
N ALA A 316 -17.11 -8.28 9.42
CA ALA A 316 -16.12 -8.67 8.41
C ALA A 316 -14.75 -8.10 8.79
N ILE A 317 -13.73 -8.96 8.88
CA ILE A 317 -12.40 -8.60 9.36
C ILE A 317 -11.36 -9.15 8.38
N ASP A 318 -10.63 -8.24 7.74
CA ASP A 318 -9.55 -8.58 6.80
C ASP A 318 -8.16 -8.50 7.45
N VAL A 319 -8.03 -7.76 8.55
CA VAL A 319 -6.73 -7.42 9.19
C VAL A 319 -6.74 -7.76 10.66
N PHE A 320 -5.61 -8.24 11.18
CA PHE A 320 -5.51 -8.78 12.54
C PHE A 320 -4.29 -8.23 13.29
N PRO A 321 -4.31 -8.16 14.64
CA PRO A 321 -3.16 -7.71 15.45
C PRO A 321 -1.86 -8.47 15.15
N MET A 322 -1.97 -9.79 14.97
CA MET A 322 -0.90 -10.64 14.47
C MET A 322 -1.42 -11.47 13.29
N GLU A 323 -0.62 -11.60 12.25
CA GLU A 323 -0.98 -12.28 11.01
C GLU A 323 0.05 -13.37 10.66
N PRO A 324 -0.35 -14.49 10.06
CA PRO A 324 0.59 -15.49 9.58
C PRO A 324 1.57 -14.88 8.55
N GLY A 325 2.87 -15.12 8.73
CA GLY A 325 3.90 -14.52 7.86
C GLY A 325 4.00 -15.11 6.44
N ALA A 326 3.27 -16.19 6.15
CA ALA A 326 3.27 -16.86 4.86
C ALA A 326 1.96 -17.62 4.61
N ASN A 327 1.68 -17.90 3.33
CA ASN A 327 0.57 -18.76 2.93
C ASN A 327 0.75 -20.17 3.50
N ASN A 328 -0.36 -20.85 3.75
CA ASN A 328 -0.43 -22.20 4.31
C ASN A 328 0.03 -22.33 5.79
N VAL A 329 0.34 -21.22 6.44
CA VAL A 329 0.49 -21.19 7.90
C VAL A 329 -0.91 -21.04 8.52
N PRO A 330 -1.31 -21.90 9.48
CA PRO A 330 -2.63 -21.82 10.11
C PRO A 330 -2.86 -20.47 10.81
N PHE A 331 -4.08 -19.96 10.71
CA PHE A 331 -4.57 -18.88 11.57
C PHE A 331 -5.26 -19.51 12.79
N ASP A 332 -4.53 -19.64 13.89
CA ASP A 332 -4.97 -20.34 15.09
C ASP A 332 -4.54 -19.63 16.39
N ASN A 333 -4.78 -20.29 17.54
CA ASN A 333 -4.51 -19.74 18.86
C ASN A 333 -3.02 -19.48 19.16
N GLN A 334 -2.10 -20.00 18.34
CA GLN A 334 -0.67 -19.67 18.43
C GLN A 334 -0.39 -18.30 17.84
N VAL A 335 -1.14 -17.91 16.80
CA VAL A 335 -1.03 -16.59 16.15
C VAL A 335 -1.77 -15.54 16.96
N ASN A 336 -3.00 -15.82 17.40
CA ASN A 336 -3.74 -14.94 18.31
C ASN A 336 -4.57 -15.78 19.28
N SER A 337 -4.48 -15.55 20.59
CA SER A 337 -5.13 -16.39 21.61
C SER A 337 -6.65 -16.57 21.46
N TRP A 338 -7.32 -15.64 20.77
CA TRP A 338 -8.77 -15.61 20.52
C TRP A 338 -9.16 -16.13 19.11
N ALA A 339 -8.22 -16.56 18.28
CA ALA A 339 -8.46 -16.90 16.87
C ALA A 339 -9.51 -17.99 16.69
N ALA A 340 -9.44 -19.07 17.47
CA ALA A 340 -10.40 -20.17 17.39
C ALA A 340 -11.83 -19.73 17.72
N GLU A 341 -11.99 -18.83 18.69
CA GLU A 341 -13.30 -18.31 19.07
C GLU A 341 -13.88 -17.42 17.98
N LEU A 342 -13.06 -16.56 17.36
CA LEU A 342 -13.48 -15.73 16.23
C LEU A 342 -13.87 -16.59 15.01
N CYS A 343 -13.04 -17.57 14.67
CA CYS A 343 -13.28 -18.49 13.55
C CYS A 343 -14.53 -19.36 13.73
N ALA A 344 -14.96 -19.61 14.97
CA ALA A 344 -16.16 -20.39 15.27
C ALA A 344 -17.46 -19.61 15.06
N LEU A 345 -17.41 -18.28 14.85
CA LEU A 345 -18.60 -17.45 14.67
C LEU A 345 -19.12 -17.50 13.22
N PRO A 346 -20.31 -18.08 12.96
CA PRO A 346 -20.81 -18.26 11.59
C PRO A 346 -21.25 -16.96 10.90
N ASN A 347 -21.44 -15.89 11.67
CA ASN A 347 -21.82 -14.55 11.23
C ASN A 347 -20.62 -13.59 11.14
N VAL A 348 -19.40 -14.12 11.16
CA VAL A 348 -18.17 -13.35 10.94
C VAL A 348 -17.50 -13.81 9.65
N ILE A 349 -17.20 -12.85 8.77
CA ILE A 349 -16.42 -13.05 7.54
C ILE A 349 -14.97 -12.74 7.89
N LEU A 350 -14.08 -13.68 7.62
CA LEU A 350 -12.64 -13.52 7.82
C LEU A 350 -11.94 -13.64 6.48
N THR A 351 -11.13 -12.65 6.14
CA THR A 351 -10.34 -12.65 4.91
C THR A 351 -8.86 -12.44 5.25
N PRO A 352 -7.92 -13.06 4.51
CA PRO A 352 -6.51 -13.08 4.90
C PRO A 352 -5.76 -11.85 4.36
N HIS A 353 -6.13 -10.64 4.78
CA HIS A 353 -5.50 -9.38 4.40
C HIS A 353 -5.45 -9.17 2.88
N ILE A 354 -6.59 -9.32 2.23
CA ILE A 354 -6.76 -9.25 0.77
C ILE A 354 -7.49 -8.00 0.29
N GLY A 355 -7.82 -7.05 1.16
CA GLY A 355 -8.57 -5.84 0.77
C GLY A 355 -7.96 -5.07 -0.40
N GLY A 356 -6.62 -5.03 -0.49
CA GLY A 356 -5.91 -4.43 -1.62
C GLY A 356 -5.34 -5.41 -2.65
N SER A 357 -5.63 -6.71 -2.52
CA SER A 357 -4.99 -7.77 -3.28
C SER A 357 -5.78 -8.10 -4.55
N THR A 358 -5.82 -7.14 -5.50
CA THR A 358 -6.40 -7.34 -6.84
C THR A 358 -5.36 -7.11 -7.93
N GLU A 359 -5.57 -7.69 -9.11
CA GLU A 359 -4.68 -7.51 -10.27
C GLU A 359 -4.58 -6.04 -10.70
N GLU A 360 -5.70 -5.31 -10.64
CA GLU A 360 -5.72 -3.86 -10.92
C GLU A 360 -4.88 -3.07 -9.92
N ALA A 361 -4.98 -3.39 -8.63
CA ALA A 361 -4.18 -2.73 -7.61
C ALA A 361 -2.69 -3.07 -7.80
N GLN A 362 -2.34 -4.33 -8.09
CA GLN A 362 -0.95 -4.71 -8.35
C GLN A 362 -0.36 -3.97 -9.56
N ARG A 363 -1.14 -3.79 -10.62
CA ARG A 363 -0.73 -3.00 -11.79
C ARG A 363 -0.47 -1.54 -11.43
N MET A 364 -1.41 -0.88 -10.76
CA MET A 364 -1.25 0.52 -10.38
C MET A 364 -0.10 0.74 -9.39
N ILE A 365 0.10 -0.19 -8.44
CA ILE A 365 1.27 -0.18 -7.55
C ILE A 365 2.57 -0.27 -8.36
N GLY A 366 2.60 -1.18 -9.35
CA GLY A 366 3.72 -1.32 -10.28
C GLY A 366 4.06 -0.01 -10.98
N GLU A 367 3.06 0.63 -11.57
CA GLU A 367 3.20 1.89 -12.29
C GLU A 367 3.64 3.05 -11.38
N GLU A 368 2.98 3.23 -10.24
CA GLU A 368 3.20 4.36 -9.33
C GLU A 368 4.60 4.32 -8.70
N VAL A 369 5.01 3.16 -8.15
CA VAL A 369 6.33 3.03 -7.52
C VAL A 369 7.44 3.03 -8.56
N ALA A 370 7.23 2.45 -9.74
CA ALA A 370 8.21 2.53 -10.83
C ALA A 370 8.39 3.96 -11.34
N ALA A 371 7.31 4.73 -11.45
CA ALA A 371 7.37 6.15 -11.81
C ALA A 371 8.12 6.96 -10.74
N ALA A 372 7.82 6.74 -9.45
CA ALA A 372 8.50 7.44 -8.36
C ALA A 372 10.00 7.12 -8.31
N LEU A 373 10.38 5.84 -8.40
CA LEU A 373 11.79 5.43 -8.46
C LEU A 373 12.50 6.00 -9.69
N THR A 374 11.88 5.94 -10.87
CA THR A 374 12.42 6.52 -12.10
C THR A 374 12.61 8.03 -11.95
N SER A 375 11.63 8.72 -11.36
CA SER A 375 11.68 10.17 -11.17
C SER A 375 12.81 10.58 -10.24
N TYR A 376 13.02 9.86 -9.14
CA TYR A 376 14.14 10.11 -8.25
C TYR A 376 15.51 9.77 -8.85
N LEU A 377 15.59 8.64 -9.57
CA LEU A 377 16.85 8.19 -10.18
C LEU A 377 17.27 9.09 -11.34
N ASN A 378 16.34 9.56 -12.17
CA ASN A 378 16.67 10.41 -13.33
C ASN A 378 16.60 11.90 -13.01
N TYR A 379 15.69 12.37 -12.14
CA TYR A 379 15.46 13.81 -11.95
C TYR A 379 15.70 14.30 -10.52
N GLY A 380 15.97 13.40 -9.59
CA GLY A 380 16.19 13.72 -8.17
C GLY A 380 14.92 14.03 -7.38
N SER A 381 13.74 13.92 -7.98
CA SER A 381 12.47 14.23 -7.31
C SER A 381 12.21 13.26 -6.15
N SER A 382 12.02 13.78 -4.94
CA SER A 382 11.71 12.99 -3.74
C SER A 382 10.25 13.09 -3.32
N TYR A 383 9.40 13.66 -4.17
CA TYR A 383 7.97 13.79 -3.92
C TYR A 383 7.31 12.42 -3.65
N GLY A 384 6.49 12.32 -2.60
CA GLY A 384 5.87 11.06 -2.19
C GLY A 384 6.77 10.09 -1.43
N ALA A 385 8.01 10.46 -1.09
CA ALA A 385 8.87 9.63 -0.24
C ALA A 385 8.37 9.64 1.22
N VAL A 386 8.14 8.45 1.80
CA VAL A 386 7.54 8.34 3.14
C VAL A 386 8.47 8.80 4.26
N ASN A 387 9.79 8.70 4.06
CA ASN A 387 10.81 8.94 5.08
C ASN A 387 11.75 10.11 4.78
N PHE A 388 11.55 10.84 3.68
CA PHE A 388 12.50 11.83 3.16
C PHE A 388 11.85 13.22 3.06
N PRO A 389 12.63 14.33 3.02
CA PRO A 389 12.11 15.64 2.64
C PRO A 389 11.54 15.61 1.21
N GLU A 390 10.44 16.32 0.97
CA GLU A 390 9.73 16.27 -0.31
C GLU A 390 10.13 17.46 -1.19
N VAL A 391 10.97 17.21 -2.19
CA VAL A 391 11.52 18.24 -3.08
C VAL A 391 11.28 17.81 -4.52
N ASP A 392 10.75 18.74 -5.31
CA ASP A 392 10.60 18.58 -6.75
C ASP A 392 10.90 19.90 -7.48
N LEU A 393 11.52 19.80 -8.65
CA LEU A 393 11.84 20.94 -9.50
C LEU A 393 11.41 20.67 -10.93
N ARG A 394 10.78 21.69 -11.57
CA ARG A 394 10.44 21.66 -12.99
C ARG A 394 11.60 21.14 -13.83
N ALA A 395 11.31 20.26 -14.79
CA ALA A 395 12.32 19.58 -15.59
C ALA A 395 13.27 20.56 -16.32
N ILE A 396 14.50 20.11 -16.57
CA ILE A 396 15.41 20.75 -17.53
C ILE A 396 14.93 20.33 -18.92
N SER A 397 14.72 21.30 -19.81
CA SER A 397 14.24 21.02 -21.17
C SER A 397 15.39 20.53 -22.07
N ALA A 398 15.09 19.77 -23.12
CA ALA A 398 16.11 19.19 -24.02
C ALA A 398 16.99 20.23 -24.74
N ASP A 399 16.50 21.48 -24.91
CA ASP A 399 17.23 22.62 -25.47
C ASP A 399 18.26 23.23 -24.49
N GLN A 400 18.18 22.89 -23.20
CA GLN A 400 19.08 23.35 -22.14
C GLN A 400 20.29 22.40 -21.97
N SER A 401 21.10 22.25 -23.02
CA SER A 401 22.15 21.21 -23.09
C SER A 401 23.23 21.32 -22.00
N ASN A 402 23.58 22.54 -21.56
CA ASN A 402 24.66 22.80 -20.59
C ASN A 402 24.18 23.01 -19.14
N HIS A 403 22.95 22.59 -18.83
CA HIS A 403 22.42 22.67 -17.47
C HIS A 403 22.68 21.38 -16.72
N ILE A 404 23.01 21.50 -15.44
CA ILE A 404 23.13 20.35 -14.55
C ILE A 404 22.23 20.53 -13.34
N ARG A 405 21.74 19.42 -12.83
CA ARG A 405 20.97 19.34 -11.59
C ARG A 405 21.82 18.75 -10.49
N ILE A 406 21.95 19.50 -9.42
CA ILE A 406 22.61 19.09 -8.18
C ILE A 406 21.54 18.57 -7.23
N CYS A 407 21.74 17.37 -6.72
CA CYS A 407 20.93 16.75 -5.68
C CYS A 407 21.85 16.52 -4.47
N HIS A 408 21.66 17.27 -3.40
CA HIS A 408 22.52 17.25 -2.22
C HIS A 408 21.71 16.92 -0.97
N VAL A 409 21.96 15.72 -0.44
CA VAL A 409 21.45 15.26 0.84
C VAL A 409 22.49 15.57 1.92
N HIS A 410 22.05 16.20 3.00
CA HIS A 410 22.94 16.60 4.08
C HIS A 410 22.28 16.50 5.45
N LYS A 411 23.12 16.51 6.48
CA LYS A 411 22.67 16.68 7.86
C LYS A 411 22.00 18.04 8.00
N ASN A 412 20.85 18.07 8.66
CA ASN A 412 20.09 19.29 8.90
C ASN A 412 20.77 20.13 9.99
N GLN A 413 21.75 20.96 9.59
CA GLN A 413 22.52 21.80 10.50
C GLN A 413 22.73 23.21 9.92
N PRO A 414 22.87 24.24 10.76
CA PRO A 414 23.09 25.62 10.30
C PRO A 414 24.34 25.77 9.42
N GLY A 415 24.24 26.64 8.42
CA GLY A 415 25.37 27.04 7.56
C GLY A 415 25.61 26.16 6.33
N VAL A 416 24.94 25.01 6.19
CA VAL A 416 25.14 24.13 5.01
C VAL A 416 24.71 24.82 3.71
N LEU A 417 23.53 25.46 3.69
CA LEU A 417 23.07 26.18 2.49
C LEU A 417 24.01 27.32 2.10
N LYS A 418 24.63 28.01 3.07
CA LYS A 418 25.66 29.01 2.80
C LYS A 418 26.87 28.37 2.11
N GLN A 419 27.40 27.28 2.67
CA GLN A 419 28.55 26.56 2.09
C GLN A 419 28.26 26.10 0.66
N VAL A 420 27.07 25.53 0.42
CA VAL A 420 26.70 25.08 -0.93
C VAL A 420 26.56 26.27 -1.87
N ASN A 421 25.86 27.34 -1.48
CA ASN A 421 25.70 28.52 -2.33
C ASN A 421 27.03 29.24 -2.62
N GLU A 422 28.00 29.21 -1.70
CA GLU A 422 29.36 29.70 -1.96
C GLU A 422 30.05 28.87 -3.06
N VAL A 423 29.90 27.55 -3.04
CA VAL A 423 30.44 26.65 -4.09
C VAL A 423 29.76 26.89 -5.44
N LEU A 424 28.46 27.19 -5.43
CA LEU A 424 27.67 27.47 -6.65
C LEU A 424 27.81 28.91 -7.16
N SER A 425 28.38 29.82 -6.37
CA SER A 425 28.48 31.25 -6.71
C SER A 425 29.13 31.60 -8.07
N PRO A 426 30.03 30.78 -8.66
CA PRO A 426 30.53 31.04 -10.02
C PRO A 426 29.50 30.79 -11.14
N TYR A 427 28.36 30.14 -10.84
CA TYR A 427 27.35 29.74 -11.81
C TYR A 427 26.01 30.45 -11.54
N ASN A 428 25.19 30.58 -12.58
CA ASN A 428 23.83 31.05 -12.42
C ASN A 428 22.94 29.91 -11.90
N VAL A 429 22.35 30.09 -10.71
CA VAL A 429 21.37 29.15 -10.13
C VAL A 429 19.98 29.52 -10.63
N GLU A 430 19.45 28.75 -11.58
CA GLU A 430 18.14 29.03 -12.18
C GLU A 430 16.98 28.62 -11.27
N LYS A 431 17.18 27.53 -10.52
CA LYS A 431 16.15 26.92 -9.69
C LYS A 431 16.82 26.34 -8.47
N GLN A 432 16.21 26.50 -7.31
CA GLN A 432 16.68 25.91 -6.07
C GLN A 432 15.50 25.64 -5.15
N TYR A 433 15.45 24.46 -4.56
CA TYR A 433 14.48 24.09 -3.53
C TYR A 433 15.20 23.24 -2.49
N SER A 434 15.17 23.68 -1.23
CA SER A 434 15.54 22.88 -0.07
C SER A 434 14.33 22.59 0.83
N ASP A 435 14.26 21.37 1.33
CA ASP A 435 13.35 20.98 2.41
C ASP A 435 14.11 20.14 3.45
N SER A 436 13.56 20.00 4.65
CA SER A 436 14.15 19.23 5.75
C SER A 436 13.11 18.44 6.54
N LYS A 437 13.52 17.24 6.99
CA LYS A 437 12.68 16.33 7.77
C LYS A 437 13.53 15.66 8.83
N GLY A 438 13.35 16.09 10.08
CA GLY A 438 14.18 15.66 11.21
C GLY A 438 15.65 16.02 11.00
N ASP A 439 16.53 15.03 11.10
CA ASP A 439 18.00 15.20 11.04
C ASP A 439 18.54 15.33 9.61
N VAL A 440 17.70 15.21 8.58
CA VAL A 440 18.11 15.16 7.17
C VAL A 440 17.45 16.29 6.40
N ALA A 441 18.21 16.90 5.52
CA ALA A 441 17.76 17.91 4.58
C ALA A 441 18.19 17.54 3.16
N TYR A 442 17.38 17.97 2.20
CA TYR A 442 17.59 17.70 0.79
C TYR A 442 17.49 18.99 0.01
N LEU A 443 18.49 19.23 -0.83
CA LEU A 443 18.61 20.40 -1.69
C LEU A 443 18.70 19.95 -3.14
N MET A 444 17.80 20.47 -3.97
CA MET A 444 17.90 20.39 -5.42
C MET A 444 18.23 21.78 -5.98
N ALA A 445 19.18 21.85 -6.91
CA ALA A 445 19.50 23.09 -7.62
C ALA A 445 19.84 22.83 -9.09
N ASP A 446 19.27 23.62 -9.99
CA ASP A 446 19.64 23.63 -11.41
C ASP A 446 20.58 24.82 -11.67
N ILE A 447 21.75 24.55 -12.24
CA ILE A 447 22.72 25.57 -12.64
C ILE A 447 23.01 25.50 -14.14
N ALA A 448 23.21 26.67 -14.75
CA ALA A 448 23.44 26.82 -16.18
C ALA A 448 24.93 26.95 -16.54
N ASP A 449 25.23 26.69 -17.82
CA ASP A 449 26.53 26.90 -18.46
C ASP A 449 27.73 26.19 -17.79
N VAL A 450 27.52 24.94 -17.37
CA VAL A 450 28.54 24.15 -16.68
C VAL A 450 29.33 23.27 -17.65
N SER A 451 30.66 23.38 -17.61
CA SER A 451 31.55 22.50 -18.38
C SER A 451 31.68 21.12 -17.74
N GLN A 452 31.94 20.07 -18.52
CA GLN A 452 32.12 18.71 -17.97
C GLN A 452 33.24 18.62 -16.92
N ALA A 453 34.30 19.42 -17.06
CA ALA A 453 35.40 19.48 -16.09
C ALA A 453 34.93 20.06 -14.74
N ASP A 454 34.03 21.05 -14.79
CA ASP A 454 33.47 21.69 -13.61
C ASP A 454 32.47 20.80 -12.88
N VAL A 455 31.72 19.95 -13.58
CA VAL A 455 30.82 18.97 -12.98
C VAL A 455 31.57 18.10 -11.95
N ASN A 456 32.68 17.49 -12.35
CA ASN A 456 33.49 16.64 -11.47
C ASN A 456 34.06 17.42 -10.28
N LYS A 457 34.50 18.66 -10.51
CA LYS A 457 35.03 19.55 -9.49
C LYS A 457 33.96 19.94 -8.46
N LEU A 458 32.77 20.35 -8.92
CA LEU A 458 31.63 20.71 -8.08
C LEU A 458 31.24 19.55 -7.15
N ARG A 459 31.12 18.34 -7.72
CA ARG A 459 30.85 17.15 -6.92
C ARG A 459 31.92 16.93 -5.85
N ALA A 460 33.19 16.98 -6.22
CA ALA A 460 34.29 16.74 -5.29
C ALA A 460 34.31 17.75 -4.14
N ILE A 461 33.92 19.01 -4.38
CA ILE A 461 33.85 20.05 -3.36
C ILE A 461 32.64 19.82 -2.44
N ILE A 462 31.44 19.65 -3.02
CA ILE A 462 30.20 19.49 -2.25
C ILE A 462 30.23 18.20 -1.41
N SER A 463 30.69 17.09 -1.98
CA SER A 463 30.80 15.81 -1.28
C SER A 463 31.78 15.82 -0.10
N LYS A 464 32.73 16.76 -0.06
CA LYS A 464 33.69 16.93 1.04
C LYS A 464 33.19 17.86 2.15
N THR A 465 31.99 18.44 2.01
CA THR A 465 31.41 19.25 3.09
C THR A 465 31.13 18.37 4.31
N PRO A 466 31.36 18.84 5.55
CA PRO A 466 31.21 18.01 6.76
C PRO A 466 29.80 17.46 6.99
N ALA A 467 28.79 18.14 6.43
CA ALA A 467 27.39 17.76 6.55
C ALA A 467 26.93 16.80 5.45
N ASN A 468 27.74 16.55 4.41
CA ASN A 468 27.34 15.74 3.27
C ASN A 468 26.96 14.32 3.71
N ILE A 469 25.81 13.86 3.23
CA ILE A 469 25.37 12.46 3.29
C ILE A 469 25.52 11.85 1.90
N LEU A 470 24.91 12.48 0.89
CA LEU A 470 24.94 12.03 -0.49
C LEU A 470 24.89 13.24 -1.43
N THR A 471 25.75 13.27 -2.45
CA THR A 471 25.70 14.28 -3.51
C THR A 471 25.69 13.60 -4.87
N ARG A 472 24.71 13.96 -5.69
CA ARG A 472 24.56 13.50 -7.07
C ARG A 472 24.48 14.70 -8.00
N LEU A 473 25.13 14.57 -9.15
CA LEU A 473 24.98 15.49 -10.27
C LEU A 473 24.30 14.73 -11.41
N LEU A 474 23.23 15.32 -11.93
CA LEU A 474 22.43 14.78 -13.03
C LEU A 474 22.57 15.74 -14.21
N ALA A 475 22.95 15.21 -15.38
CA ALA A 475 23.23 16.01 -16.58
C ALA A 475 22.57 15.40 -17.81
#